data_AF-G0QG04-F1
#
_entry.id   AF-G0QG04-F1
#
_cell.length_a   1.000
_cell.length_b   1.000
_cell.length_c   1.000
_cell.angle_alpha   90.00
_cell.angle_beta   90.00
_cell.angle_gamma   90.00
#
_symmetry.space_group_name_H-M   'P 1'
#
loop_
_entity.id
_entity.type
_entity.pdbx_description
1 polymer ?
#
loop_
_entity_poly.entity_id
_entity_poly.type
_entity_poly.pdbx_seq_one_letter_code
_entity_poly.pdbx_strand_id
1 'polypeptide(L)'
;MASNQVITQEVLNRTEYFFRVPFENQKILPTLLPLIAGAVIMELYFGKHKQEALGWNTSVGNAALWMTTGVSLLISESSLTQPELYAVYGLIGLGAVVTFLDFFHIWSSTVAFVVSSSAMVYTLAYTLVVTIKSGFPADQVTLKAAALFFVSVNLIFKIIQGFETDEDSSMDFS
;
A
#
# COMPACT_ATOMS: atom_id res chain seq x y z
N MET A 1 11.05 -19.74 -25.88
CA MET A 1 11.38 -18.30 -25.77
C MET A 1 10.15 -17.41 -25.93
N ALA A 2 9.26 -17.65 -26.90
CA ALA A 2 8.02 -16.85 -27.07
C ALA A 2 7.11 -16.77 -25.82
N SER A 3 6.95 -17.87 -25.06
CA SER A 3 6.10 -17.91 -23.86
C SER A 3 6.54 -16.91 -22.77
N ASN A 4 7.85 -16.74 -22.55
CA ASN A 4 8.36 -15.82 -21.53
C ASN A 4 8.12 -14.35 -21.91
N GLN A 5 8.19 -14.02 -23.20
CA GLN A 5 7.93 -12.67 -23.68
C GLN A 5 6.45 -12.30 -23.50
N VAL A 6 5.54 -13.22 -23.79
CA VAL A 6 4.08 -13.02 -23.59
C VAL A 6 3.78 -12.77 -22.11
N ILE A 7 4.30 -13.61 -21.20
CA ILE A 7 4.10 -13.42 -19.75
C ILE A 7 4.65 -12.07 -19.28
N THR A 8 5.83 -11.68 -19.77
CA THR A 8 6.46 -10.40 -19.38
C THR A 8 5.61 -9.22 -19.83
N GLN A 9 5.11 -9.24 -21.08
CA GLN A 9 4.25 -8.18 -21.60
C GLN A 9 2.94 -8.10 -20.83
N GLU A 10 2.36 -9.25 -20.47
CA GLU A 10 1.13 -9.27 -19.68
C GLU A 10 1.35 -8.68 -18.29
N VAL A 11 2.43 -9.04 -17.60
CA VAL A 11 2.80 -8.44 -16.31
C VAL A 11 2.93 -6.92 -16.43
N LEU A 12 3.63 -6.41 -17.46
CA LEU A 12 3.78 -4.97 -17.68
C LEU A 12 2.44 -4.27 -17.93
N ASN A 13 1.59 -4.84 -18.79
CA ASN A 13 0.26 -4.28 -19.07
C ASN A 13 -0.60 -4.23 -17.80
N ARG A 14 -0.56 -5.29 -16.97
CA ARG A 14 -1.29 -5.33 -15.70
C ARG A 14 -0.71 -4.37 -14.66
N THR A 15 0.60 -4.12 -14.67
CA THR A 15 1.23 -3.09 -13.83
C THR A 15 0.78 -1.69 -14.25
N GLU A 16 0.76 -1.39 -15.55
CA GLU A 16 0.24 -0.12 -16.08
C GLU A 16 -1.22 0.11 -15.69
N TYR A 17 -2.03 -0.97 -15.74
CA TYR A 17 -3.42 -0.93 -15.34
C TYR A 17 -3.61 -0.41 -13.91
N PHE A 18 -2.79 -0.84 -12.94
CA PHE A 18 -2.85 -0.31 -11.56
C PHE A 18 -2.66 1.21 -11.47
N PHE A 19 -1.91 1.83 -12.40
CA PHE A 19 -1.76 3.30 -12.45
C PHE A 19 -2.95 3.98 -13.14
N ARG A 20 -3.55 3.35 -14.14
CA ARG A 20 -4.60 3.96 -14.98
C ARG A 20 -5.99 3.86 -14.38
N VAL A 21 -6.27 2.79 -13.64
CA VAL A 21 -7.60 2.49 -13.11
C VAL A 21 -8.27 3.64 -12.33
N PRO A 22 -7.58 4.42 -11.47
CA PRO A 22 -8.21 5.56 -10.80
C PRO A 22 -8.80 6.60 -11.77
N PHE A 23 -8.19 6.77 -12.94
CA PHE A 23 -8.62 7.73 -13.95
C PHE A 23 -9.73 7.17 -14.86
N GLU A 24 -9.71 5.85 -15.11
CA GLU A 24 -10.66 5.18 -15.98
C GLU A 24 -11.96 4.78 -15.28
N ASN A 25 -11.91 4.51 -13.97
CA ASN A 25 -13.05 4.06 -13.18
C ASN A 25 -13.26 4.96 -11.96
N GLN A 26 -13.98 6.07 -12.15
CA GLN A 26 -14.23 7.05 -11.09
C GLN A 26 -15.03 6.49 -9.89
N LYS A 27 -15.76 5.38 -10.05
CA LYS A 27 -16.58 4.80 -8.98
C LYS A 27 -15.76 4.25 -7.82
N ILE A 28 -14.49 3.92 -8.04
CA ILE A 28 -13.60 3.39 -6.99
C ILE A 28 -12.87 4.50 -6.24
N LEU A 29 -12.87 5.73 -6.77
CA LEU A 29 -12.13 6.87 -6.20
C LEU A 29 -12.48 7.16 -4.74
N PRO A 30 -13.74 7.09 -4.28
CA PRO A 30 -14.03 7.31 -2.86
C PRO A 30 -13.26 6.38 -1.91
N THR A 31 -12.93 5.16 -2.37
CA THR A 31 -12.12 4.20 -1.60
C THR A 31 -10.63 4.44 -1.80
N LEU A 32 -10.18 4.78 -3.01
CA LEU A 32 -8.75 4.98 -3.31
C LEU A 32 -8.20 6.32 -2.82
N LEU A 33 -8.97 7.40 -2.89
CA LEU A 33 -8.48 8.75 -2.57
C LEU A 33 -7.93 8.86 -1.14
N PRO A 34 -8.59 8.34 -0.09
CA PRO A 34 -8.00 8.35 1.25
C PRO A 34 -6.68 7.57 1.34
N LEU A 35 -6.55 6.47 0.58
CA LEU A 35 -5.32 5.68 0.55
C LEU A 35 -4.18 6.44 -0.17
N ILE A 36 -4.47 7.01 -1.33
CA ILE A 36 -3.48 7.79 -2.08
C ILE A 36 -3.06 9.02 -1.27
N ALA A 37 -4.02 9.77 -0.72
CA ALA A 37 -3.75 10.95 0.08
C ALA A 37 -2.93 10.62 1.33
N GLY A 38 -3.31 9.57 2.07
CA GLY A 38 -2.56 9.14 3.25
C GLY A 38 -1.14 8.69 2.91
N ALA A 39 -0.95 7.93 1.83
CA ALA A 39 0.39 7.56 1.37
C ALA A 39 1.24 8.80 1.05
N VAL A 40 0.71 9.71 0.23
CA VAL A 40 1.44 10.93 -0.17
C VAL A 40 1.77 11.81 1.03
N ILE A 41 0.81 12.05 1.94
CA ILE A 41 1.01 12.88 3.13
C ILE A 41 2.10 12.28 4.03
N MET A 42 2.02 10.98 4.32
CA MET A 42 2.99 10.32 5.20
C MET A 42 4.39 10.25 4.58
N GLU A 43 4.49 9.93 3.28
CA GLU A 43 5.78 9.87 2.59
C GLU A 43 6.44 11.25 2.47
N LEU A 44 5.68 12.32 2.23
CA LEU A 44 6.21 13.68 2.24
C LEU A 44 6.61 14.13 3.64
N TYR A 45 5.81 13.80 4.67
CA TYR A 45 6.10 14.12 6.06
C TYR A 45 7.45 13.53 6.50
N PHE A 46 7.66 12.23 6.33
CA PHE A 46 8.93 11.58 6.69
C PHE A 46 10.07 11.91 5.72
N GLY A 47 9.75 12.31 4.48
CA GLY A 47 10.72 12.89 3.57
C GLY A 47 11.30 14.20 4.07
N LYS A 48 10.47 15.03 4.70
CA LYS A 48 10.87 16.32 5.28
C LYS A 48 11.55 16.18 6.64
N HIS A 49 11.02 15.31 7.51
CA HIS A 49 11.51 15.08 8.88
C HIS A 49 12.35 13.80 8.97
N LYS A 50 13.52 13.78 8.33
CA LYS A 50 14.34 12.57 8.17
C LYS A 50 14.89 12.01 9.49
N GLN A 51 14.96 12.83 10.54
CA GLN A 51 15.40 12.41 11.88
C GLN A 51 14.25 11.83 12.72
N GLU A 52 13.00 12.01 12.30
CA GLU A 52 11.86 11.41 12.98
C GLU A 52 11.68 9.95 12.56
N ALA A 53 11.83 9.05 13.52
CA ALA A 53 11.47 7.65 13.33
C ALA A 53 9.94 7.48 13.36
N LEU A 54 9.43 6.54 12.57
CA LEU A 54 8.04 6.10 12.63
C LEU A 54 7.73 5.70 14.09
N GLY A 55 6.77 6.37 14.73
CA GLY A 55 6.39 6.05 16.11
C GLY A 55 5.37 4.91 16.19
N TRP A 56 5.25 4.26 17.35
CA TRP A 56 4.29 3.19 17.60
C TRP A 56 2.83 3.57 17.28
N ASN A 57 2.43 4.81 17.58
CA ASN A 57 1.09 5.30 17.23
C ASN A 57 0.84 5.28 15.71
N THR A 58 1.85 5.68 14.93
CA THR A 58 1.82 5.66 13.47
C THR A 58 1.80 4.22 12.95
N SER A 59 2.58 3.31 13.55
CA SER A 59 2.57 1.88 13.19
C SER A 59 1.20 1.25 13.39
N VAL A 60 0.62 1.42 14.58
CA VAL A 60 -0.73 0.93 14.92
C VAL A 60 -1.77 1.52 13.97
N GLY A 61 -1.72 2.83 13.72
CA GLY A 61 -2.65 3.52 12.82
C GLY A 61 -2.58 3.00 11.39
N ASN A 62 -1.35 2.81 10.86
CA ASN A 62 -1.14 2.25 9.54
C ASN A 62 -1.62 0.79 9.48
N ALA A 63 -1.26 -0.07 10.44
CA ALA A 63 -1.70 -1.47 10.44
C ALA A 63 -3.24 -1.60 10.51
N ALA A 64 -3.92 -0.73 11.28
CA ALA A 64 -5.37 -0.68 11.37
C ALA A 64 -6.04 -0.29 10.02
N LEU A 65 -5.32 0.39 9.13
CA LEU A 65 -5.80 0.72 7.79
C LEU A 65 -6.03 -0.53 6.93
N TRP A 66 -5.20 -1.56 7.04
CA TRP A 66 -5.44 -2.84 6.35
C TRP A 66 -6.74 -3.48 6.81
N MET A 67 -6.95 -3.52 8.13
CA MET A 67 -8.16 -4.09 8.70
C MET A 67 -9.41 -3.32 8.24
N THR A 68 -9.41 -2.00 8.37
CA THR A 68 -10.55 -1.16 7.99
C THR A 68 -10.82 -1.18 6.48
N THR A 69 -9.78 -1.19 5.64
CA THR A 69 -9.91 -1.33 4.19
C THR A 69 -10.52 -2.69 3.81
N GLY A 70 -10.03 -3.78 4.40
CA GLY A 70 -10.57 -5.12 4.16
C GLY A 70 -12.02 -5.26 4.59
N VAL A 71 -12.39 -4.72 5.76
CA VAL A 71 -13.79 -4.67 6.22
C VAL A 71 -14.65 -3.83 5.28
N SER A 72 -14.16 -2.68 4.83
CA SER A 72 -14.87 -1.83 3.88
C SER A 72 -15.13 -2.55 2.55
N LEU A 73 -14.18 -3.35 2.06
CA LEU A 73 -14.36 -4.16 0.85
C LEU A 73 -15.42 -5.25 1.07
N LEU A 74 -15.37 -5.95 2.21
CA LEU A 74 -16.34 -6.98 2.55
C LEU A 74 -17.78 -6.47 2.63
N ILE A 75 -17.97 -5.24 3.12
CA ILE A 75 -19.30 -4.62 3.25
C ILE A 75 -19.78 -4.03 1.92
N SER A 76 -18.87 -3.41 1.14
CA SER A 76 -19.24 -2.68 -0.07
C SER A 76 -19.37 -3.53 -1.33
N GLU A 77 -18.81 -4.74 -1.34
CA GLU A 77 -18.84 -5.65 -2.49
C GLU A 77 -19.72 -6.86 -2.23
N SER A 78 -20.82 -6.99 -2.99
CA SER A 78 -21.81 -8.06 -2.80
C SER A 78 -21.42 -9.40 -3.45
N SER A 79 -20.41 -9.42 -4.33
CA SER A 79 -20.09 -10.57 -5.17
C SER A 79 -18.59 -10.77 -5.33
N LEU A 80 -17.93 -11.13 -4.23
CA LEU A 80 -16.52 -11.52 -4.25
C LEU A 80 -16.36 -12.97 -4.74
N THR A 81 -15.43 -13.19 -5.65
CA THR A 81 -14.95 -14.54 -5.98
C THR A 81 -14.20 -15.13 -4.78
N GLN A 82 -14.03 -16.45 -4.75
CA GLN A 82 -13.35 -17.12 -3.64
C GLN A 82 -11.89 -16.63 -3.43
N PRO A 83 -11.06 -16.42 -4.47
CA PRO A 83 -9.73 -15.84 -4.31
C PRO A 83 -9.75 -14.41 -3.73
N GLU A 84 -10.68 -13.57 -4.19
CA GLU A 84 -10.84 -12.20 -3.67
C GLU A 84 -11.24 -12.21 -2.20
N LEU A 85 -12.19 -13.08 -1.82
CA LEU A 85 -12.62 -13.23 -0.44
C LEU A 85 -11.45 -13.63 0.48
N TYR A 86 -10.62 -14.58 0.06
CA TYR A 86 -9.41 -14.96 0.79
C TYR A 86 -8.41 -13.80 0.88
N ALA A 87 -8.27 -12.99 -0.17
CA ALA A 87 -7.41 -11.82 -0.15
C ALA A 87 -7.92 -10.76 0.84
N VAL A 88 -9.24 -10.48 0.91
CA VAL A 88 -9.76 -9.53 1.91
C VAL A 88 -9.68 -10.08 3.33
N TYR A 89 -9.99 -11.37 3.56
CA TYR A 89 -9.77 -11.97 4.89
C TYR A 89 -8.30 -12.00 5.28
N GLY A 90 -7.40 -12.23 4.32
CA GLY A 90 -5.96 -12.12 4.52
C GLY A 90 -5.56 -10.72 4.94
N LEU A 91 -6.07 -9.68 4.28
CA LEU A 91 -5.79 -8.28 4.64
C LEU A 91 -6.35 -7.92 6.02
N ILE A 92 -7.57 -8.35 6.34
CA ILE A 92 -8.20 -8.13 7.66
C ILE A 92 -7.39 -8.82 8.75
N GLY A 93 -7.08 -10.11 8.57
CA GLY A 93 -6.34 -10.92 9.53
C GLY A 93 -4.93 -10.39 9.75
N LEU A 94 -4.22 -10.06 8.67
CA LEU A 94 -2.88 -9.46 8.75
C LEU A 94 -2.94 -8.10 9.45
N GLY A 95 -3.88 -7.23 9.08
CA GLY A 95 -4.09 -5.94 9.73
C GLY A 95 -4.36 -6.08 11.23
N ALA A 96 -5.25 -7.00 11.64
CA ALA A 96 -5.56 -7.25 13.03
C ALA A 96 -4.35 -7.79 13.83
N VAL A 97 -3.62 -8.75 13.26
CA VAL A 97 -2.42 -9.32 13.89
C VAL A 97 -1.34 -8.27 14.05
N VAL A 98 -1.00 -7.51 12.99
CA VAL A 98 0.04 -6.48 13.06
C VAL A 98 -0.38 -5.35 14.01
N THR A 99 -1.64 -4.90 13.95
CA THR A 99 -2.17 -3.88 14.88
C THR A 99 -2.02 -4.34 16.34
N PHE A 100 -2.36 -5.60 16.64
CA PHE A 100 -2.21 -6.16 17.98
C PHE A 100 -0.74 -6.19 18.42
N LEU A 101 0.16 -6.67 17.55
CA LEU A 101 1.57 -6.80 17.87
C LEU A 101 2.25 -5.43 18.05
N ASP A 102 1.86 -4.44 17.25
CA ASP A 102 2.31 -3.05 17.37
C ASP A 102 1.74 -2.41 18.65
N PHE A 103 0.46 -2.61 18.97
CA PHE A 103 -0.19 -2.03 20.16
C PHE A 103 0.43 -2.53 21.47
N PHE A 104 0.80 -3.81 21.53
CA PHE A 104 1.45 -4.39 22.71
C PHE A 104 2.98 -4.36 22.64
N HIS A 105 3.57 -3.74 21.62
CA HIS A 105 5.02 -3.67 21.40
C HIS A 105 5.71 -5.06 21.47
N ILE A 106 5.08 -6.09 20.91
CA ILE A 106 5.57 -7.48 20.99
C ILE A 106 6.79 -7.69 20.08
N TRP A 107 6.83 -7.02 18.93
CA TRP A 107 7.98 -7.05 18.02
C TRP A 107 8.99 -5.94 18.33
N SER A 108 10.20 -6.05 17.78
CA SER A 108 11.15 -4.94 17.82
C SER A 108 10.64 -3.77 16.99
N SER A 109 11.01 -2.54 17.38
CA SER A 109 10.65 -1.32 16.67
C SER A 109 11.03 -1.38 15.19
N THR A 110 12.20 -1.93 14.84
CA THR A 110 12.62 -2.11 13.44
C THR A 110 11.62 -2.94 12.64
N VAL A 111 11.12 -4.06 13.18
CA VAL A 111 10.16 -4.92 12.48
C VAL A 111 8.81 -4.22 12.36
N ALA A 112 8.30 -3.68 13.47
CA ALA A 112 7.04 -2.95 13.50
C ALA A 112 7.04 -1.80 12.47
N PHE A 113 8.10 -1.00 12.44
CA PHE A 113 8.15 0.19 11.60
C PHE A 113 8.33 -0.14 10.12
N VAL A 114 9.00 -1.24 9.78
CA VAL A 114 9.09 -1.72 8.40
C VAL A 114 7.73 -2.28 7.95
N VAL A 115 7.14 -3.20 8.71
CA VAL A 115 5.87 -3.86 8.37
C VAL A 115 4.73 -2.86 8.26
N SER A 116 4.70 -1.88 9.17
CA SER A 116 3.65 -0.85 9.26
C SER A 116 4.07 0.48 8.62
N SER A 117 5.08 0.47 7.74
CA SER A 117 5.44 1.67 6.96
C SER A 117 4.31 2.09 6.02
N SER A 118 4.18 3.39 5.78
CA SER A 118 3.14 3.94 4.90
C SER A 118 3.23 3.34 3.50
N ALA A 119 4.41 3.31 2.90
CA ALA A 119 4.58 2.71 1.58
C ALA A 119 4.11 1.24 1.52
N MET A 120 4.36 0.43 2.56
CA MET A 120 3.89 -0.95 2.61
C MET A 120 2.37 -1.03 2.74
N VAL A 121 1.85 -0.33 3.75
CA VAL A 121 0.44 -0.45 4.13
C VAL A 121 -0.47 0.08 3.02
N TYR A 122 -0.24 1.31 2.58
CA TYR A 122 -1.13 1.98 1.65
C TYR A 122 -1.08 1.35 0.25
N THR A 123 0.11 0.92 -0.21
CA THR A 123 0.25 0.32 -1.54
C THR A 123 -0.42 -1.06 -1.62
N LEU A 124 -0.31 -1.88 -0.57
CA LEU A 124 -0.99 -3.17 -0.54
C LEU A 124 -2.51 -3.01 -0.44
N ALA A 125 -2.99 -2.08 0.40
CA ALA A 125 -4.41 -1.74 0.48
C ALA A 125 -4.95 -1.27 -0.87
N TYR A 126 -4.25 -0.33 -1.52
CA TYR A 126 -4.58 0.20 -2.85
C TYR A 126 -4.70 -0.91 -3.89
N THR A 127 -3.69 -1.78 -3.95
CA THR A 127 -3.61 -2.86 -4.94
C THR A 127 -4.79 -3.82 -4.78
N LEU A 128 -5.17 -4.14 -3.55
CA LEU A 128 -6.32 -5.00 -3.28
C LEU A 128 -7.63 -4.33 -3.70
N VAL A 129 -7.82 -3.05 -3.36
CA VAL A 129 -9.01 -2.28 -3.77
C VAL A 129 -9.13 -2.22 -5.29
N VAL A 130 -8.04 -1.93 -6.01
CA VAL A 130 -8.05 -1.92 -7.48
C VAL A 130 -8.40 -3.30 -8.03
N THR A 131 -7.80 -4.36 -7.52
CA THR A 131 -8.05 -5.72 -8.00
C THR A 131 -9.54 -6.07 -7.88
N ILE A 132 -10.11 -5.85 -6.69
CA ILE A 132 -11.51 -6.21 -6.41
C ILE A 132 -12.49 -5.28 -7.14
N LYS A 133 -12.38 -3.96 -6.93
CA LYS A 133 -13.40 -3.01 -7.42
C LYS A 133 -13.37 -2.79 -8.92
N SER A 134 -12.31 -3.25 -9.62
CA SER A 134 -12.26 -3.19 -11.08
C SER A 134 -12.56 -4.54 -11.75
N GLY A 135 -12.86 -5.59 -10.98
CA GLY A 135 -13.10 -6.94 -11.52
C GLY A 135 -11.87 -7.55 -12.18
N PHE A 136 -10.67 -7.14 -11.74
CA PHE A 136 -9.41 -7.59 -12.32
C PHE A 136 -9.09 -9.01 -11.84
N PRO A 137 -8.71 -9.95 -12.72
CA PRO A 137 -8.55 -11.34 -12.33
C PRO A 137 -7.46 -11.50 -11.26
N ALA A 138 -7.81 -12.08 -10.11
CA ALA A 138 -6.89 -12.37 -9.01
C ALA A 138 -6.08 -13.65 -9.27
N ASP A 139 -5.18 -13.62 -10.24
CA ASP A 139 -4.32 -14.74 -10.63
C ASP A 139 -2.82 -14.46 -10.38
N GLN A 140 -1.96 -15.42 -10.77
CA GLN A 140 -0.50 -15.33 -10.61
C GLN A 140 0.14 -14.19 -11.43
N VAL A 141 -0.45 -13.80 -12.57
CA VAL A 141 0.06 -12.70 -13.38
C VAL A 141 -0.26 -11.37 -12.70
N THR A 142 -1.48 -11.22 -12.16
CA THR A 142 -1.85 -10.06 -11.33
C THR A 142 -0.98 -9.95 -10.08
N LEU A 143 -0.67 -11.06 -9.41
CA LEU A 143 0.22 -11.04 -8.24
C LEU A 143 1.62 -10.53 -8.59
N LYS A 144 2.20 -10.97 -9.71
CA LYS A 144 3.50 -10.46 -10.20
C LYS A 144 3.42 -8.99 -10.59
N ALA A 145 2.35 -8.58 -11.25
CA ALA A 145 2.12 -7.20 -11.64
C ALA A 145 1.93 -6.26 -10.43
N ALA A 146 1.24 -6.74 -9.39
CA ALA A 146 1.09 -6.08 -8.09
C ALA A 146 2.44 -5.92 -7.39
N ALA A 147 3.28 -6.95 -7.38
CA ALA A 147 4.62 -6.86 -6.82
C ALA A 147 5.50 -5.85 -7.58
N LEU A 148 5.43 -5.82 -8.91
CA LEU A 148 6.14 -4.83 -9.72
C LEU A 148 5.61 -3.40 -9.50
N PHE A 149 4.28 -3.24 -9.41
CA PHE A 149 3.63 -1.98 -9.06
C PHE A 149 4.10 -1.48 -7.69
N PHE A 150 4.13 -2.37 -6.69
CA PHE A 150 4.60 -2.08 -5.35
C PHE A 150 6.04 -1.52 -5.35
N VAL A 151 6.96 -2.22 -6.02
CA VAL A 151 8.35 -1.77 -6.15
C VAL A 151 8.41 -0.41 -6.85
N SER A 152 7.63 -0.22 -7.93
CA SER A 152 7.62 1.02 -8.71
C SER A 152 7.15 2.22 -7.88
N VAL A 153 6.06 2.09 -7.12
CA VAL A 153 5.53 3.14 -6.24
C VAL A 153 6.54 3.50 -5.15
N ASN A 154 7.15 2.49 -4.51
CA ASN A 154 8.18 2.73 -3.50
C ASN A 154 9.41 3.47 -4.07
N LEU A 155 9.81 3.15 -5.29
CA LEU A 155 10.90 3.88 -5.96
C LEU A 155 10.51 5.33 -6.26
N ILE A 156 9.28 5.58 -6.72
CA ILE A 156 8.77 6.94 -6.96
C ILE A 156 8.80 7.76 -5.67
N PHE A 157 8.31 7.22 -4.55
CA PHE A 157 8.34 7.93 -3.27
C PHE A 157 9.76 8.23 -2.80
N LYS A 158 10.68 7.26 -2.91
CA LYS A 158 12.10 7.50 -2.59
C LYS A 158 12.73 8.60 -3.43
N ILE A 159 12.39 8.68 -4.71
CA ILE A 159 12.84 9.75 -5.59
C ILE A 159 12.28 11.10 -5.12
N ILE A 160 10.97 11.17 -4.82
CA ILE A 160 10.32 12.39 -4.33
C ILE A 160 10.96 12.86 -3.01
N GLN A 161 11.12 11.98 -2.03
CA GLN A 161 11.78 12.26 -0.75
C GLN A 161 13.24 12.71 -0.92
N GLY A 162 13.91 12.25 -1.98
CA GLY A 162 15.26 12.67 -2.32
C GLY A 162 15.36 14.15 -2.71
N PHE A 163 14.28 14.76 -3.19
CA PHE A 163 14.21 16.19 -3.51
C PHE A 163 13.84 17.07 -2.30
N GLU A 164 13.34 16.48 -1.21
CA GLU A 164 12.99 17.22 0.00
C GLU A 164 14.26 17.62 0.77
N THR A 165 14.30 18.90 1.15
CA THR A 165 15.41 19.48 1.95
C THR A 165 15.19 19.11 3.41
N ASP A 166 16.26 18.64 4.07
CA ASP A 166 16.20 18.25 5.48
C ASP A 166 16.06 19.50 6.36
N GLU A 167 14.86 19.72 6.93
CA GLU A 167 14.57 20.89 7.76
C GLU A 167 15.39 20.86 9.06
N ASP A 168 15.66 19.68 9.60
CA ASP A 168 16.37 19.50 10.87
C ASP A 168 17.85 19.89 10.75
N SER A 169 18.43 19.78 9.55
CA SER A 169 19.82 20.19 9.28
C SER A 169 20.05 21.71 9.38
N SER A 170 18.99 22.52 9.37
CA SER A 170 19.07 23.99 9.40
C SER A 170 19.06 24.58 10.81
N MET A 171 18.75 23.80 11.84
CA MET A 171 18.62 24.26 13.23
C MET A 171 19.90 24.16 14.07
N ASP A 172 20.98 23.58 13.53
CA ASP A 172 22.26 23.39 14.24
C ASP A 172 23.15 24.66 14.33
N PHE A 173 22.65 25.84 13.91
CA PHE A 173 23.43 27.09 13.87
C PHE A 173 22.92 28.22 14.79
N SER A 174 22.04 27.93 15.76
CA SER A 174 21.54 28.93 16.72
C SER A 174 22.05 28.73 18.14
#